data_AF-A0A0A1M7K0-F1
#
_entry.id   AF-A0A0A1M7K0-F1
#
_cell.length_a   1.000
_cell.length_b   1.000
_cell.length_c   1.000
_cell.angle_alpha   90.00
_cell.angle_beta   90.00
_cell.angle_gamma   90.00
#
_symmetry.space_group_name_H-M   'P 1'
#
loop_
_entity.id
_entity.type
_entity.pdbx_description
1 polymer ?
#
loop_
_entity_poly.entity_id
_entity_poly.type
_entity_poly.pdbx_seq_one_letter_code
_entity_poly.pdbx_strand_id
1 'polypeptide(L)'
;MSAEMIPTDNQPLHLKAGLDYVYAFEDLELTFTKKQLDRIAFRWESGESLEDIAKKERRKDLEILLGLIHLARRRVFERPFAFRPSN
;
A
#
# COMPACT_ATOMS: atom_id res chain seq x y z
N MET A 1 -38.74 13.31 -10.39
CA MET A 1 -37.68 12.51 -11.02
C MET A 1 -36.82 11.96 -9.90
N SER A 2 -37.00 10.69 -9.57
CA SER A 2 -36.22 10.00 -8.55
C SER A 2 -34.86 9.68 -9.17
N ALA A 3 -33.77 10.18 -8.58
CA ALA A 3 -32.44 9.76 -9.00
C ALA A 3 -32.29 8.27 -8.62
N GLU A 4 -32.26 7.41 -9.64
CA GLU A 4 -31.93 6.00 -9.45
C GLU A 4 -30.51 5.92 -8.87
N MET A 5 -30.42 5.42 -7.64
CA MET A 5 -29.15 5.01 -7.05
C MET A 5 -28.66 3.81 -7.84
N ILE A 6 -27.67 4.02 -8.72
CA ILE A 6 -26.96 2.94 -9.40
C ILE A 6 -26.37 2.05 -8.30
N PRO A 7 -26.63 0.74 -8.28
CA PRO A 7 -25.98 -0.15 -7.34
C PRO A 7 -24.50 -0.19 -7.72
N THR A 8 -23.69 0.61 -7.04
CA THR A 8 -22.26 0.38 -7.01
C THR A 8 -22.08 -0.85 -6.15
N ASP A 9 -21.82 -1.99 -6.81
CA ASP A 9 -21.02 -3.06 -6.24
C ASP A 9 -19.95 -2.40 -5.35
N ASN A 10 -19.75 -2.89 -4.13
CA ASN A 10 -18.99 -2.25 -3.03
C ASN A 10 -17.48 -1.96 -3.34
N GLN A 11 -17.10 -1.90 -4.61
CA GLN A 11 -15.82 -1.44 -5.12
C GLN A 11 -15.75 0.09 -5.14
N PRO A 12 -14.72 0.69 -4.53
CA PRO A 12 -14.46 2.11 -4.64
C PRO A 12 -14.31 2.55 -6.10
N LEU A 13 -15.04 3.60 -6.49
CA LEU A 13 -15.16 4.14 -7.86
C LEU A 13 -13.82 4.50 -8.54
N HIS A 14 -12.71 4.54 -7.80
CA HIS A 14 -11.40 4.97 -8.29
C HIS A 14 -10.42 3.80 -8.58
N LEU A 15 -10.81 2.55 -8.33
CA LEU A 15 -9.95 1.39 -8.55
C LEU A 15 -10.13 0.81 -9.95
N LYS A 16 -9.00 0.42 -10.58
CA LYS A 16 -9.05 -0.20 -11.91
C LYS A 16 -9.54 -1.64 -11.77
N ALA A 17 -10.61 -1.98 -12.48
CA ALA A 17 -11.12 -3.35 -12.52
C ALA A 17 -10.05 -4.37 -12.96
N GLY A 18 -10.16 -5.61 -12.46
CA GLY A 18 -9.28 -6.71 -12.82
C GLY A 18 -7.93 -6.76 -12.09
N LEU A 19 -7.73 -5.90 -11.10
CA LEU A 19 -6.55 -5.94 -10.22
C LEU A 19 -6.92 -6.47 -8.84
N ASP A 20 -5.98 -7.21 -8.24
CA ASP A 20 -6.10 -7.75 -6.90
C ASP A 20 -5.66 -6.67 -5.88
N TYR A 21 -6.63 -6.09 -5.18
CA TYR A 21 -6.42 -5.02 -4.22
C TYR A 21 -6.47 -5.52 -2.78
N VAL A 22 -5.58 -4.95 -1.97
CA VAL A 22 -5.52 -5.15 -0.52
C VAL A 22 -5.82 -3.81 0.15
N TYR A 23 -6.79 -3.82 1.07
CA TYR A 23 -7.10 -2.69 1.93
C TYR A 23 -6.19 -2.75 3.14
N ALA A 24 -5.24 -1.81 3.21
CA ALA A 24 -4.32 -1.73 4.34
C ALA A 24 -4.99 -1.12 5.59
N PHE A 25 -5.93 -0.21 5.36
CA PHE A 25 -6.78 0.47 6.35
C PHE A 25 -8.14 0.79 5.70
N GLU A 26 -9.16 -0.03 5.95
CA GLU A 26 -10.47 0.04 5.29
C GLU A 26 -11.14 1.41 5.52
N ASP A 27 -11.15 1.90 6.76
CA ASP A 27 -11.76 3.20 7.12
C ASP A 27 -11.11 4.41 6.43
N LEU A 28 -9.84 4.27 6.00
CA LEU A 28 -9.09 5.32 5.33
C LEU A 28 -9.03 5.11 3.81
N GLU A 29 -9.73 4.10 3.31
CA GLU A 29 -9.72 3.67 1.90
C GLU A 29 -8.30 3.45 1.34
N LEU A 30 -7.32 3.15 2.20
CA LEU A 30 -5.94 2.99 1.78
C LEU A 30 -5.76 1.64 1.09
N THR A 31 -5.63 1.69 -0.23
CA THR A 31 -5.52 0.50 -1.06
C THR A 31 -4.19 0.39 -1.76
N PHE A 32 -3.76 -0.86 -1.94
CA PHE A 32 -2.60 -1.22 -2.76
C PHE A 32 -2.98 -2.41 -3.61
N THR A 33 -2.39 -2.54 -4.80
CA THR A 33 -2.42 -3.86 -5.45
C THR A 33 -1.53 -4.82 -4.69
N LYS A 34 -1.88 -6.11 -4.66
CA LYS A 34 -1.04 -7.15 -4.03
C LYS A 34 0.40 -7.10 -4.55
N LYS A 35 0.56 -7.00 -5.88
CA LYS A 35 1.87 -6.84 -6.53
C LYS A 35 2.63 -5.59 -6.06
N GLN A 36 1.93 -4.48 -5.77
CA GLN A 36 2.57 -3.27 -5.25
C GLN A 36 3.07 -3.48 -3.83
N LEU A 37 2.29 -4.14 -2.96
CA LEU A 37 2.74 -4.50 -1.61
C LEU A 37 3.94 -5.44 -1.64
N ASP A 38 3.95 -6.45 -2.51
CA ASP A 38 5.09 -7.38 -2.65
C ASP A 38 6.37 -6.63 -3.05
N ARG A 39 6.26 -5.67 -3.98
CA ARG A 39 7.40 -4.82 -4.36
C ARG A 39 7.85 -3.90 -3.22
N ILE A 40 6.91 -3.29 -2.49
CA ILE A 40 7.23 -2.44 -1.34
C ILE A 40 8.00 -3.24 -0.28
N ALA A 41 7.51 -4.44 0.07
CA ALA A 41 8.17 -5.33 1.01
C ALA A 41 9.59 -5.68 0.56
N PHE A 42 9.76 -6.11 -0.69
CA PHE A 42 11.06 -6.46 -1.26
C PHE A 42 12.05 -5.31 -1.20
N ARG A 43 11.64 -4.10 -1.61
CA ARG A 43 12.51 -2.91 -1.60
C ARG A 43 12.91 -2.50 -0.20
N TRP A 44 11.95 -2.54 0.73
CA TRP A 44 12.22 -2.26 2.13
C TRP A 44 13.25 -3.24 2.69
N GLU A 45 13.04 -4.55 2.50
CA GLU A 45 13.99 -5.57 2.95
C GLU A 45 15.37 -5.41 2.31
N SER A 46 15.43 -4.93 1.06
CA SER A 46 16.67 -4.65 0.32
C SER A 46 17.43 -3.40 0.81
N GLY A 47 16.96 -2.73 1.85
CA GLY A 47 17.65 -1.56 2.41
C GLY A 47 17.27 -0.22 1.77
N GLU A 48 16.33 -0.18 0.83
CA GLU A 48 15.92 1.08 0.19
C GLU A 48 15.30 2.06 1.21
N SER A 49 15.46 3.37 0.95
CA SER A 49 14.82 4.41 1.74
C SER A 49 13.31 4.49 1.46
N LEU A 50 12.56 5.09 2.38
CA LEU A 50 11.13 5.23 2.22
C LEU A 50 10.78 6.15 1.04
N GLU A 51 11.55 7.22 0.88
CA GLU A 51 11.44 8.21 -0.20
C GLU A 51 11.72 7.59 -1.57
N ASP A 52 12.73 6.71 -1.66
CA ASP A 52 13.05 6.00 -2.90
C ASP A 52 11.94 5.02 -3.30
N ILE A 53 11.38 4.31 -2.32
CA ILE A 53 10.25 3.39 -2.55
C ILE A 53 9.03 4.18 -3.02
N ALA A 54 8.70 5.30 -2.37
CA ALA A 54 7.58 6.16 -2.73
C ALA A 54 7.68 6.66 -4.17
N LYS A 55 8.86 7.12 -4.58
CA LYS A 55 9.14 7.54 -5.96
C LYS A 55 8.93 6.41 -6.96
N LYS A 56 9.44 5.20 -6.67
CA LYS A 56 9.34 4.04 -7.59
C LYS A 56 7.92 3.50 -7.70
N GLU A 57 7.16 3.53 -6.60
CA GLU A 57 5.78 3.06 -6.56
C GLU A 57 4.76 4.14 -6.94
N ARG A 58 5.20 5.38 -7.18
CA ARG A 58 4.37 6.55 -7.50
C ARG A 58 3.29 6.79 -6.44
N ARG A 59 3.69 6.71 -5.17
CA ARG A 59 2.83 6.93 -4.00
C ARG A 59 3.44 8.01 -3.12
N LYS A 60 2.64 8.55 -2.21
CA LYS A 60 3.16 9.44 -1.16
C LYS A 60 3.93 8.64 -0.12
N ASP A 61 4.96 9.25 0.45
CA ASP A 61 5.81 8.71 1.50
C ASP A 61 4.99 8.14 2.67
N LEU A 62 4.01 8.91 3.15
CA LEU A 62 3.13 8.48 4.25
C LEU A 62 2.30 7.23 3.90
N GLU A 63 1.87 7.10 2.64
CA GLU A 63 1.14 5.91 2.21
C GLU A 63 2.07 4.69 2.19
N ILE A 64 3.31 4.85 1.74
CA ILE A 64 4.33 3.78 1.82
C ILE A 64 4.57 3.38 3.27
N LEU A 65 4.71 4.35 4.19
CA LEU A 65 4.88 4.07 5.62
C LEU A 65 3.72 3.22 6.16
N LEU A 66 2.48 3.62 5.88
CA LEU A 66 1.29 2.89 6.32
C LEU A 66 1.21 1.49 5.67
N GLY A 67 1.57 1.37 4.40
CA GLY A 67 1.69 0.08 3.71
C GLY A 67 2.70 -0.85 4.37
N LEU A 68 3.88 -0.32 4.76
CA LEU A 68 4.88 -1.08 5.49
C LEU A 68 4.40 -1.47 6.89
N ILE A 69 3.70 -0.60 7.61
CA ILE A 69 3.11 -0.94 8.93
C ILE A 69 2.11 -2.08 8.77
N HIS A 70 1.26 -2.04 7.74
CA HIS A 70 0.33 -3.12 7.42
C HIS A 70 1.07 -4.45 7.17
N LEU A 71 2.14 -4.42 6.37
CA LEU A 71 2.97 -5.59 6.08
C LEU A 71 3.72 -6.13 7.30
N ALA A 72 4.24 -5.24 8.15
CA ALA A 72 4.94 -5.59 9.39
C ALA A 72 4.00 -6.30 10.38
N ARG A 73 2.75 -5.82 10.52
CA ARG A 73 1.71 -6.51 11.33
C ARG A 73 1.46 -7.94 10.87
N ARG A 74 1.69 -8.22 9.58
CA ARG A 74 1.53 -9.53 8.94
C ARG A 74 2.83 -10.33 8.84
N ARG A 75 3.93 -9.83 9.41
CA ARG A 75 5.27 -10.45 9.42
C ARG A 75 5.78 -10.81 8.01
N VAL A 76 5.59 -9.90 7.05
CA VAL A 76 6.00 -10.12 5.65
C VAL A 76 7.49 -9.88 5.41
N PHE A 77 8.15 -9.11 6.27
CA PHE A 77 9.57 -8.76 6.16
C PHE A 77 10.20 -8.66 7.56
N GLU A 78 11.54 -8.69 7.65
CA GLU A 78 12.26 -8.71 8.93
C GLU A 78 12.93 -7.38 9.27
N ARG A 79 13.27 -6.56 8.26
CA ARG A 79 13.97 -5.29 8.48
C ARG A 79 13.17 -4.37 9.42
N PRO A 80 13.76 -3.95 10.56
CA PRO A 80 13.08 -3.05 11.49
C PRO A 80 13.03 -1.61 10.95
N PHE A 81 11.96 -0.87 11.29
CA PHE A 81 11.79 0.53 10.88
C PHE A 81 12.89 1.48 11.36
N ALA A 82 13.45 1.21 12.55
CA ALA A 82 14.53 2.00 13.12
C ALA A 82 15.92 1.59 12.57
N PHE A 83 16.00 0.77 11.53
CA PHE A 83 17.28 0.35 10.96
C PHE A 83 17.99 1.54 10.32
N ARG A 84 19.07 2.00 10.96
CA ARG A 84 20.03 2.94 10.38
C ARG A 84 21.18 2.11 9.77
N PRO A 85 21.44 2.20 8.46
CA PRO A 85 22.65 1.59 7.90
C PRO A 85 23.85 2.15 8.65
N SER A 86 24.68 1.27 9.21
CA SER A 86 25.98 1.68 9.74
C SER A 86 26.83 2.11 8.56
N ASN A 87 27.10 3.41 8.46
CA ASN A 87 28.13 3.95 7.57
C ASN A 87 29.52 3.58 8.09
#